data_AF-A0A3Q2UUE0-F1
#
_entry.id   AF-A0A3Q2UUE0-F1
#
_cell.length_a   1.000
_cell.length_b   1.000
_cell.length_c   1.000
_cell.angle_alpha   90.00
_cell.angle_beta   90.00
_cell.angle_gamma   90.00
#
_symmetry.space_group_name_H-M   'P 1'
#
loop_
_entity.id
_entity.type
_entity.pdbx_description
1 polymer ?
#
loop_
_entity_poly.entity_id
_entity_poly.type
_entity_poly.pdbx_seq_one_letter_code
_entity_poly.pdbx_strand_id
1 'polypeptide(L)'
;MSDSTQAQLAMSHLNGQRLHGKPLRITLSKHTSVQLPREGHEDQGLTKDYSNSPLHRFKKPGSKNYSNIFPPSATLHLSNIPPSVVEDDLKMLFASSGAVVKAFKFFQKDHKMALIQVGSVEEAIESLIEFHNHDLGENHHLRVSFSKSSI
;
A
#
# COMPACT_ATOMS: atom_id res chain seq x y z
N MET A 1 -11.67 7.47 -7.17
CA MET A 1 -10.79 8.40 -6.40
C MET A 1 -11.64 9.53 -5.87
N SER A 2 -11.28 10.11 -4.72
CA SER A 2 -12.08 11.15 -4.07
C SER A 2 -12.03 12.51 -4.78
N ASP A 3 -10.93 12.79 -5.51
CA ASP A 3 -10.76 14.03 -6.27
C ASP A 3 -9.83 13.82 -7.49
N SER A 4 -9.79 14.81 -8.40
CA SER A 4 -9.02 14.77 -9.64
C SER A 4 -7.51 14.81 -9.41
N THR A 5 -7.04 15.53 -8.39
CA THR A 5 -5.62 15.63 -8.04
C THR A 5 -5.07 14.26 -7.63
N GLN A 6 -5.80 13.52 -6.79
CA GLN A 6 -5.43 12.15 -6.40
C GLN A 6 -5.46 11.19 -7.58
N ALA A 7 -6.41 11.34 -8.50
CA ALA A 7 -6.46 10.52 -9.72
C ALA A 7 -5.24 10.77 -10.62
N GLN A 8 -4.85 12.04 -10.81
CA GLN A 8 -3.65 12.40 -11.57
C GLN A 8 -2.38 11.87 -10.92
N LEU A 9 -2.27 11.95 -9.59
CA LEU A 9 -1.12 11.44 -8.85
C LEU A 9 -1.00 9.91 -8.92
N ALA A 10 -2.13 9.20 -8.80
CA ALA A 10 -2.15 7.75 -8.98
C ALA A 10 -1.70 7.37 -10.40
N MET A 11 -2.20 8.07 -11.42
CA MET A 11 -1.79 7.84 -12.81
C MET A 11 -0.30 8.13 -13.03
N SER A 12 0.24 9.24 -12.51
CA SER A 12 1.65 9.61 -12.72
C SER A 12 2.62 8.63 -12.05
N HIS A 13 2.25 8.06 -10.90
CA HIS A 13 3.10 7.13 -10.16
C HIS A 13 2.98 5.68 -10.64
N LEU A 14 1.79 5.24 -11.06
CA LEU A 14 1.50 3.83 -11.30
C LEU A 14 1.48 3.45 -12.79
N ASN A 15 1.31 4.39 -13.72
CA ASN A 15 1.31 4.06 -15.14
C ASN A 15 2.69 3.55 -15.58
N GLY A 16 2.73 2.40 -16.25
CA GLY A 16 3.96 1.75 -16.70
C GLY A 16 4.65 0.88 -15.63
N GLN A 17 4.22 0.93 -14.36
CA GLN A 17 4.73 0.03 -13.33
C GLN A 17 4.33 -1.41 -13.63
N ARG A 18 5.15 -2.37 -13.19
CA ARG A 18 4.84 -3.79 -13.35
C ARG A 18 4.08 -4.31 -12.12
N LEU A 19 3.10 -5.16 -12.38
CA LEU A 19 2.35 -5.91 -11.38
C LEU A 19 2.09 -7.31 -11.96
N HIS A 20 2.48 -8.36 -11.24
CA HIS A 20 2.32 -9.76 -11.66
C HIS A 20 2.88 -10.02 -13.07
N GLY A 21 4.07 -9.49 -13.33
CA GLY A 21 4.82 -9.59 -14.57
C GLY A 21 4.34 -8.68 -15.70
N LYS A 22 3.23 -7.95 -15.52
CA LYS A 22 2.60 -7.15 -16.60
C LYS A 22 2.70 -5.65 -16.33
N PRO A 23 3.06 -4.84 -17.34
CA PRO A 23 3.03 -3.38 -17.20
C PRO A 23 1.58 -2.88 -17.11
N LEU A 24 1.30 -2.04 -16.11
CA LEU A 24 0.04 -1.36 -15.93
C LEU A 24 -0.12 -0.24 -16.96
N ARG A 25 -1.31 -0.15 -17.56
CA ARG A 25 -1.71 0.99 -18.38
C ARG A 25 -2.84 1.73 -17.67
N ILE A 26 -2.55 2.95 -17.23
CA ILE A 26 -3.48 3.78 -16.47
C ILE A 26 -3.74 5.06 -17.26
N THR A 27 -5.02 5.33 -17.52
CA THR A 27 -5.49 6.50 -18.26
C THR A 27 -6.72 7.09 -17.60
N LEU A 28 -6.97 8.38 -17.81
CA LEU A 28 -8.22 8.99 -17.37
C LEU A 28 -9.43 8.33 -18.05
N SER A 29 -10.42 7.97 -17.25
CA SER A 29 -11.68 7.42 -17.76
C SER A 29 -12.48 8.50 -18.49
N LYS A 30 -13.24 8.10 -19.50
CA LYS A 30 -14.26 8.95 -20.14
C LYS A 30 -15.56 9.00 -19.32
N HIS A 31 -15.71 8.10 -18.35
CA HIS A 31 -16.86 8.04 -17.46
C HIS A 31 -16.59 8.81 -16.17
N THR A 32 -17.59 9.54 -15.68
CA THR A 32 -17.51 10.34 -14.46
C THR A 32 -17.80 9.54 -13.19
N SER A 33 -18.48 8.39 -13.30
CA SER A 33 -18.80 7.52 -12.17
C SER A 33 -18.86 6.04 -12.59
N VAL A 34 -18.75 5.15 -11.59
CA VAL A 34 -18.98 3.71 -11.73
C VAL A 34 -20.40 3.41 -11.22
N GLN A 35 -21.19 2.66 -11.99
CA GLN A 35 -22.52 2.22 -11.56
C GLN A 35 -22.41 0.95 -10.73
N LEU A 36 -23.02 0.95 -9.54
CA LEU A 36 -23.07 -0.25 -8.70
C LEU A 36 -24.18 -1.19 -9.20
N PRO A 37 -23.98 -2.52 -9.09
CA PRO A 37 -25.05 -3.50 -9.32
C PRO A 37 -26.26 -3.19 -8.44
N ARG A 38 -27.46 -3.48 -8.96
CA ARG A 38 -28.69 -3.36 -8.18
C ARG A 38 -28.73 -4.44 -7.10
N GLU A 39 -29.29 -4.11 -5.95
CA GLU A 39 -29.55 -5.08 -4.88
C GLU A 39 -30.37 -6.25 -5.43
N GLY A 40 -29.98 -7.49 -5.07
CA GLY A 40 -30.68 -8.71 -5.48
C GLY A 40 -30.23 -9.34 -6.81
N HIS A 41 -29.29 -8.73 -7.54
CA HIS A 41 -28.59 -9.39 -8.64
C HIS A 41 -27.33 -10.11 -8.13
N GLU A 42 -26.97 -11.24 -8.76
CA GLU A 42 -25.71 -11.92 -8.48
C GLU A 42 -24.53 -10.98 -8.79
N ASP A 43 -23.86 -10.52 -7.74
CA ASP A 43 -22.59 -9.82 -7.86
C ASP A 43 -21.49 -10.86 -8.01
N GLN A 44 -20.83 -10.88 -9.18
CA GLN A 44 -19.64 -11.70 -9.41
C GLN A 44 -18.41 -11.20 -8.63
N GLY A 45 -18.58 -10.17 -7.78
CA GLY A 45 -17.50 -9.55 -7.01
C GLY A 45 -16.64 -8.60 -7.84
N LEU A 46 -17.13 -8.19 -9.01
CA LEU A 46 -16.37 -7.37 -9.97
C LEU A 46 -16.51 -5.87 -9.72
N THR A 47 -17.50 -5.45 -8.95
CA THR A 47 -17.71 -4.04 -8.58
C THR A 47 -17.85 -3.92 -7.07
N LYS A 48 -17.07 -3.04 -6.44
CA LYS A 48 -17.08 -2.85 -4.99
C LYS A 48 -17.13 -1.37 -4.63
N ASP A 49 -18.03 -1.01 -3.73
CA ASP A 49 -18.04 0.33 -3.13
C ASP A 49 -17.12 0.40 -1.92
N TYR A 50 -16.15 1.32 -1.97
CA TYR A 50 -15.22 1.61 -0.89
C TYR A 50 -15.46 2.99 -0.25
N SER A 51 -16.48 3.74 -0.64
CA SER A 51 -16.72 5.13 -0.21
C SER A 51 -16.67 5.30 1.32
N ASN A 52 -17.17 4.31 2.06
CA ASN A 52 -17.22 4.29 3.52
C ASN A 52 -16.09 3.51 4.20
N SER A 53 -15.10 3.00 3.44
CA SER A 53 -14.02 2.17 3.97
C SER A 53 -13.30 2.86 5.14
N PRO A 54 -13.16 2.23 6.31
CA PRO A 54 -12.42 2.81 7.43
C PRO A 54 -10.92 2.94 7.14
N LEU A 55 -10.43 2.25 6.10
CA LEU A 55 -9.02 2.16 5.74
C LEU A 55 -8.52 3.30 4.84
N HIS A 56 -9.39 4.21 4.39
CA HIS A 56 -8.92 5.34 3.57
C HIS A 56 -7.94 6.24 4.35
N ARG A 57 -6.75 6.43 3.76
CA ARG A 57 -5.67 7.22 4.36
C ARG A 57 -5.84 8.73 4.17
N PHE A 58 -6.69 9.16 3.25
CA PHE A 58 -6.85 10.57 2.83
C PHE A 58 -8.25 11.11 3.16
N LYS A 59 -8.76 10.85 4.37
CA LYS A 59 -10.08 11.37 4.81
C LYS A 59 -10.01 12.73 5.51
N LYS A 60 -8.93 12.98 6.25
CA LYS A 60 -8.78 14.18 7.08
C LYS A 60 -7.96 15.25 6.34
N PRO A 61 -8.56 16.39 5.96
CA PRO A 61 -7.83 17.51 5.35
C PRO A 61 -6.63 17.93 6.21
N GLY A 62 -5.50 18.25 5.57
CA GLY A 62 -4.27 18.64 6.26
C GLY A 62 -3.54 17.51 7.00
N SER A 63 -3.99 16.26 6.90
CA SER A 63 -3.25 15.14 7.51
C SER A 63 -1.88 14.94 6.84
N LYS A 64 -0.88 14.53 7.64
CA LYS A 64 0.49 14.25 7.15
C LYS A 64 0.53 13.19 6.03
N ASN A 65 -0.52 12.39 5.87
CA ASN A 65 -0.61 11.40 4.81
C ASN A 65 -0.49 12.04 3.42
N TYR A 66 -1.08 13.22 3.20
CA TYR A 66 -1.01 13.92 1.91
C TYR A 66 0.42 14.34 1.53
N SER A 67 1.28 14.58 2.52
CA SER A 67 2.70 14.91 2.30
C SER A 67 3.59 13.67 2.10
N ASN A 68 3.06 12.48 2.38
CA ASN A 68 3.79 11.21 2.39
C ASN A 68 3.31 10.25 1.28
N ILE A 69 2.95 10.81 0.12
CA ILE A 69 2.65 10.03 -1.09
C ILE A 69 3.90 10.02 -1.96
N PHE A 70 4.57 8.88 -2.03
CA PHE A 70 5.83 8.71 -2.76
C PHE A 70 5.64 7.77 -3.96
N PRO A 71 6.43 7.94 -5.03
CA PRO A 71 6.40 7.01 -6.15
C PRO A 71 6.83 5.60 -5.71
N PRO A 72 6.44 4.55 -6.44
CA PRO A 72 6.90 3.19 -6.18
C PRO A 72 8.42 3.10 -6.14
N SER A 73 8.92 2.42 -5.11
CA SER A 73 10.35 2.17 -4.88
C SER A 73 10.51 0.79 -4.25
N ALA A 74 11.71 0.21 -4.33
CA ALA A 74 12.02 -1.08 -3.72
C ALA A 74 12.07 -1.01 -2.17
N THR A 75 12.01 0.20 -1.59
CA THR A 75 12.07 0.41 -0.15
C THR A 75 10.71 0.84 0.39
N LEU A 76 10.19 0.07 1.33
CA LEU A 76 8.92 0.30 2.00
C LEU A 76 9.14 0.85 3.41
N HIS A 77 8.29 1.80 3.78
CA HIS A 77 8.11 2.29 5.14
C HIS A 77 6.97 1.53 5.81
N LEU A 78 7.29 0.88 6.93
CA LEU A 78 6.39 0.14 7.79
C LEU A 78 6.05 0.97 9.01
N SER A 79 4.81 0.93 9.45
CA SER A 79 4.38 1.61 10.67
C SER A 79 3.23 0.90 11.36
N ASN A 80 2.97 1.28 12.60
CA ASN A 80 2.00 0.64 13.50
C ASN A 80 2.43 -0.79 13.89
N ILE A 81 3.73 -0.98 14.08
CA ILE A 81 4.32 -2.24 14.52
C ILE A 81 4.19 -2.32 16.05
N PRO A 82 3.60 -3.41 16.61
CA PRO A 82 3.50 -3.59 18.06
C PRO A 82 4.87 -3.96 18.66
N PRO A 83 5.11 -3.70 19.97
CA PRO A 83 6.39 -4.01 20.62
C PRO A 83 6.78 -5.49 20.63
N SER A 84 5.79 -6.38 20.49
CA SER A 84 5.98 -7.84 20.46
C SER A 84 6.55 -8.34 19.12
N VAL A 85 6.47 -7.56 18.05
CA VAL A 85 6.98 -7.93 16.72
C VAL A 85 8.42 -7.48 16.56
N VAL A 86 9.29 -8.42 16.16
CA VAL A 86 10.73 -8.19 15.95
C VAL A 86 11.09 -8.17 14.47
N GLU A 87 12.37 -7.88 14.18
CA GLU A 87 12.90 -7.77 12.82
C GLU A 87 12.68 -9.05 12.00
N ASP A 88 12.96 -10.21 12.59
CA ASP A 88 12.84 -11.49 11.88
C ASP A 88 11.39 -11.81 11.51
N ASP A 89 10.41 -11.46 12.35
CA ASP A 89 8.99 -11.63 12.04
C ASP A 89 8.61 -10.87 10.76
N LEU A 90 9.05 -9.61 10.65
CA LEU A 90 8.76 -8.78 9.48
C LEU A 90 9.53 -9.23 8.24
N LYS A 91 10.78 -9.67 8.39
CA LYS A 91 11.53 -10.25 7.27
C LYS A 91 10.86 -11.52 6.75
N MET A 92 10.44 -12.41 7.64
CA MET A 92 9.74 -13.65 7.28
C MET A 92 8.38 -13.35 6.65
N LEU A 93 7.63 -12.39 7.19
CA LEU A 93 6.36 -11.94 6.60
C LEU A 93 6.56 -11.45 5.17
N PHE A 94 7.52 -10.56 4.91
CA PHE A 94 7.75 -10.08 3.55
C PHE A 94 8.28 -11.17 2.62
N ALA A 95 9.14 -12.06 3.12
CA ALA A 95 9.63 -13.19 2.35
C ALA A 95 8.52 -14.19 1.97
N SER A 96 7.43 -14.30 2.74
CA SER A 96 6.32 -15.21 2.43
C SER A 96 5.54 -14.82 1.17
N SER A 97 5.59 -13.55 0.76
CA SER A 97 5.08 -13.07 -0.55
C SER A 97 5.97 -13.45 -1.74
N GLY A 98 7.12 -14.10 -1.49
CA GLY A 98 8.14 -14.38 -2.51
C GLY A 98 9.15 -13.24 -2.71
N ALA A 99 8.99 -12.12 -1.99
CA ALA A 99 9.93 -11.01 -2.06
C ALA A 99 11.30 -11.35 -1.45
N VAL A 100 12.38 -10.86 -2.06
CA VAL A 100 13.73 -11.05 -1.53
C VAL A 100 14.10 -9.86 -0.66
N VAL A 101 14.05 -10.03 0.66
CA VAL A 101 14.44 -8.96 1.60
C VAL A 101 15.96 -8.71 1.51
N LYS A 102 16.33 -7.47 1.14
CA LYS A 102 17.72 -7.01 0.97
C LYS A 102 18.26 -6.29 2.20
N ALA A 103 17.43 -5.48 2.85
CA ALA A 103 17.80 -4.72 4.02
C ALA A 103 16.59 -4.46 4.91
N PHE A 104 16.83 -4.30 6.20
CA PHE A 104 15.82 -3.93 7.18
C PHE A 104 16.43 -2.99 8.22
N LYS A 105 15.65 -2.02 8.70
CA LYS A 105 16.08 -1.10 9.75
C LYS A 105 14.90 -0.58 10.55
N PHE A 106 14.87 -0.86 11.85
CA PHE A 106 13.97 -0.16 12.77
C PHE A 106 14.36 1.31 12.96
N PHE A 107 13.37 2.15 13.23
CA PHE A 107 13.61 3.52 13.69
C PHE A 107 13.94 3.53 15.18
N GLN A 108 15.02 4.21 15.55
CA GLN A 108 15.65 4.15 16.88
C GLN A 108 14.77 4.55 18.07
N LYS A 109 13.62 5.19 17.84
CA LYS A 109 12.83 5.79 18.93
C LYS A 109 12.04 4.76 19.74
N ASP A 110 11.22 3.96 19.07
CA ASP A 110 10.26 3.07 19.73
C ASP A 110 9.91 1.80 18.92
N HIS A 111 10.66 1.52 17.85
CA HIS A 111 10.45 0.38 16.95
C HIS A 111 9.02 0.27 16.35
N LYS A 112 8.19 1.31 16.48
CA LYS A 112 6.84 1.33 15.88
C LYS A 112 6.85 1.53 14.37
N MET A 113 8.03 1.85 13.83
CA MET A 113 8.27 2.09 12.41
C MET A 113 9.59 1.47 11.98
N ALA A 114 9.64 1.03 10.73
CA ALA A 114 10.82 0.45 10.13
C ALA A 114 10.89 0.79 8.63
N LEU A 115 12.08 0.62 8.07
CA LEU A 115 12.29 0.52 6.63
C LEU A 115 12.63 -0.93 6.28
N ILE A 116 12.06 -1.41 5.19
CA ILE A 116 12.40 -2.70 4.59
C ILE A 116 12.66 -2.49 3.10
N GLN A 117 13.74 -3.04 2.59
CA GLN A 117 14.08 -3.02 1.18
C GLN A 117 13.97 -4.43 0.61
N VAL A 118 13.25 -4.57 -0.50
CA VAL A 118 13.09 -5.85 -1.22
C VAL A 118 13.84 -5.84 -2.55
N GLY A 119 13.76 -6.92 -3.32
CA GLY A 119 14.60 -7.17 -4.49
C GLY A 119 14.29 -6.27 -5.69
N SER A 120 13.06 -5.80 -5.82
CA SER A 120 12.61 -4.98 -6.94
C SER A 120 11.45 -4.05 -6.56
N VAL A 121 11.16 -3.09 -7.44
CA VAL A 121 9.97 -2.22 -7.28
C VAL A 121 8.68 -3.03 -7.43
N GLU A 122 8.67 -4.04 -8.31
CA GLU A 122 7.51 -4.92 -8.50
C GLU A 122 7.22 -5.74 -7.24
N GLU A 123 8.23 -6.38 -6.66
CA GLU A 123 8.10 -7.06 -5.36
C GLU A 123 7.56 -6.10 -4.28
N ALA A 124 8.06 -4.85 -4.23
CA ALA A 124 7.58 -3.88 -3.24
C ALA A 124 6.12 -3.49 -3.45
N ILE A 125 5.65 -3.39 -4.69
CA ILE A 125 4.25 -3.15 -5.02
C ILE A 125 3.40 -4.35 -4.55
N GLU A 126 3.83 -5.57 -4.86
CA GLU A 126 3.13 -6.80 -4.50
C GLU A 126 3.04 -6.97 -2.98
N SER A 127 4.16 -6.85 -2.26
CA SER A 127 4.16 -6.91 -0.79
C SER A 127 3.34 -5.78 -0.15
N LEU A 128 3.29 -4.58 -0.75
CA LEU A 128 2.41 -3.51 -0.26
C LEU A 128 0.94 -3.87 -0.42
N ILE A 129 0.54 -4.43 -1.56
CA ILE A 129 -0.85 -4.86 -1.82
C ILE A 129 -1.24 -5.96 -0.83
N GLU A 130 -0.34 -6.93 -0.58
CA GLU A 130 -0.62 -8.09 0.26
C GLU A 130 -0.64 -7.75 1.75
N PHE A 131 0.33 -6.97 2.25
CA PHE A 131 0.52 -6.77 3.68
C PHE A 131 -0.01 -5.45 4.23
N HIS A 132 -0.51 -4.54 3.38
CA HIS A 132 -1.21 -3.39 3.91
C HIS A 132 -2.48 -3.83 4.64
N ASN A 133 -2.61 -3.42 5.91
CA ASN A 133 -3.66 -3.82 6.83
C ASN A 133 -3.57 -5.29 7.32
N HIS A 134 -2.39 -5.92 7.19
CA HIS A 134 -2.13 -7.21 7.82
C HIS A 134 -2.21 -7.10 9.35
N ASP A 135 -2.88 -8.05 10.01
CA ASP A 135 -3.02 -8.07 11.47
C ASP A 135 -1.74 -8.61 12.12
N LEU A 136 -1.11 -7.79 12.97
CA LEU A 136 0.09 -8.15 13.73
C LEU A 136 -0.25 -8.54 15.18
N GLY A 137 -1.52 -8.70 15.51
CA GLY A 137 -2.01 -8.94 16.87
C GLY A 137 -2.18 -7.65 17.67
N GLU A 138 -2.72 -7.77 18.88
CA GLU A 138 -2.94 -6.64 19.81
C GLU A 138 -3.67 -5.43 19.17
N ASN A 139 -4.57 -5.70 18.22
CA ASN A 139 -5.30 -4.68 17.45
C ASN A 139 -4.38 -3.76 16.59
N HIS A 140 -3.14 -4.19 16.31
CA HIS A 140 -2.20 -3.50 15.44
C HIS A 140 -2.27 -4.05 14.02
N HIS A 141 -2.71 -3.20 13.10
CA HIS A 141 -2.71 -3.51 11.66
C HIS A 141 -1.54 -2.81 10.98
N LEU A 142 -0.71 -3.55 10.25
CA LEU A 142 0.47 -3.05 9.57
C LEU A 142 0.10 -2.01 8.52
N ARG A 143 0.82 -0.88 8.54
CA ARG A 143 0.68 0.16 7.53
C ARG A 143 1.94 0.22 6.67
N VAL A 144 1.75 -0.04 5.37
CA VAL A 144 2.81 -0.08 4.38
C VAL A 144 2.68 1.13 3.45
N SER A 145 3.79 1.75 3.08
CA SER A 145 3.89 2.81 2.07
C SER A 145 5.26 2.79 1.44
N PHE A 146 5.41 3.28 0.22
CA PHE A 146 6.73 3.51 -0.36
C PHE A 146 7.53 4.52 0.46
N SER A 147 8.85 4.36 0.48
CA SER A 147 9.78 5.28 1.13
C SER A 147 10.59 6.05 0.08
N LYS A 148 10.91 7.32 0.41
CA LYS A 148 11.93 8.10 -0.30
C LYS A 148 13.35 7.77 0.17
N SER A 149 13.48 7.27 1.40
CA SER A 149 14.76 6.95 2.01
C SER A 149 15.19 5.55 1.59
N SER A 150 16.46 5.41 1.21
CA SER A 150 17.15 4.11 1.12
C SER A 150 17.75 3.73 2.47
N ILE A 151 18.07 2.45 2.62
CA ILE A 151 18.78 1.86 3.76
C ILE A 151 19.87 0.91 3.28
#